data_AF-A0A059LBB5-F1
#
_entry.id   AF-A0A059LBB5-F1
#
_cell.length_a   1.000
_cell.length_b   1.000
_cell.length_c   1.000
_cell.angle_alpha   90.00
_cell.angle_beta   90.00
_cell.angle_gamma   90.00
#
_symmetry.space_group_name_H-M   'P 1'
#
loop_
_entity.id
_entity.type
_entity.pdbx_description
1 polymer ?
#
loop_
_entity_poly.entity_id
_entity_poly.type
_entity_poly.pdbx_seq_one_letter_code
_entity_poly.pdbx_strand_id
1 'polypeptide(L)'
;KVGCIVNDVAAVNIDAKLIRGDTNRAGRGDDDSKRSTTDLADTIELANGCACCSIADELLGSFEKLLSLADARGEAYDRIILENSGVAEPQNIRDQFAEARAMGLPLMERIHLDTLITVVDGSTFVQDYSSRAPLAARPDLGEGGGYRPVVDLLVEQIECADYVVLNKSD
;
A
#
# COMPACT_ATOMS: atom_id res chain seq x y z
N LYS A 1 -1.48 10.08 -14.16
CA LYS A 1 -2.26 8.89 -13.77
C LYS A 1 -1.55 8.10 -12.68
N VAL A 2 -2.25 7.72 -11.63
CA VAL A 2 -1.72 6.93 -10.50
C VAL A 2 -2.33 5.53 -10.52
N GLY A 3 -1.50 4.51 -10.36
CA GLY A 3 -1.94 3.13 -10.13
C GLY A 3 -1.84 2.77 -8.66
N CYS A 4 -2.69 1.86 -8.17
CA CYS A 4 -2.69 1.48 -6.75
C CYS A 4 -2.67 -0.05 -6.61
N ILE A 5 -1.82 -0.55 -5.71
CA ILE A 5 -1.78 -1.95 -5.28
C ILE A 5 -2.08 -1.94 -3.77
N VAL A 6 -3.04 -2.77 -3.35
CA VAL A 6 -3.49 -2.83 -1.95
C VAL A 6 -3.38 -4.26 -1.46
N ASN A 7 -2.66 -4.47 -0.36
CA ASN A 7 -2.30 -5.80 0.12
C ASN A 7 -3.35 -6.44 1.06
N ASP A 8 -4.29 -5.71 1.63
CA ASP A 8 -5.25 -6.29 2.56
C ASP A 8 -6.67 -5.69 2.40
N VAL A 9 -7.68 -6.54 2.51
CA VAL A 9 -9.12 -6.20 2.44
C VAL A 9 -9.76 -6.21 3.84
N ALA A 10 -9.02 -6.66 4.87
CA ALA A 10 -9.60 -7.10 6.14
C ALA A 10 -9.23 -6.26 7.37
N ALA A 11 -9.10 -4.93 7.29
CA ALA A 11 -9.38 -4.06 8.45
C ALA A 11 -9.54 -2.60 8.03
N VAL A 12 -10.76 -2.24 7.57
CA VAL A 12 -11.20 -0.85 7.38
C VAL A 12 -10.53 -0.13 6.20
N ASN A 13 -10.73 -0.63 4.98
CA ASN A 13 -10.34 0.10 3.77
C ASN A 13 -11.32 1.24 3.51
N ILE A 14 -10.90 2.45 3.90
CA ILE A 14 -11.49 3.68 3.37
C ILE A 14 -11.04 3.85 1.90
N ASP A 15 -9.95 3.19 1.49
CA ASP A 15 -9.13 3.54 0.33
C ASP A 15 -9.69 3.10 -1.03
N ALA A 16 -10.15 1.87 -1.19
CA ALA A 16 -10.82 1.45 -2.43
C ALA A 16 -12.15 2.21 -2.65
N LYS A 17 -12.82 2.66 -1.57
CA LYS A 17 -14.04 3.46 -1.63
C LYS A 17 -13.77 4.95 -1.83
N LEU A 18 -12.70 5.52 -1.27
CA LEU A 18 -12.30 6.92 -1.50
C LEU A 18 -11.76 7.13 -2.90
N ILE A 19 -10.93 6.21 -3.39
CA ILE A 19 -10.48 6.22 -4.78
C ILE A 19 -11.68 6.13 -5.72
N ARG A 20 -12.75 5.39 -5.36
CA ARG A 20 -13.96 5.27 -6.20
C ARG A 20 -15.07 6.29 -5.89
N GLY A 21 -14.95 7.11 -4.84
CA GLY A 21 -16.12 7.67 -4.15
C GLY A 21 -15.91 9.04 -3.53
N ASP A 22 -15.40 9.99 -4.30
CA ASP A 22 -15.51 11.43 -3.96
C ASP A 22 -16.03 12.32 -5.10
N THR A 23 -16.95 11.80 -5.93
CA THR A 23 -17.72 12.63 -6.88
C THR A 23 -19.07 13.12 -6.34
N ASN A 24 -19.47 12.77 -5.12
CA ASN A 24 -20.82 13.05 -4.61
C ASN A 24 -20.90 14.06 -3.45
N ARG A 25 -19.83 14.81 -3.15
CA ARG A 25 -19.86 15.91 -2.17
C ARG A 25 -19.44 17.26 -2.74
N ALA A 26 -20.06 17.67 -3.84
CA ALA A 26 -20.19 19.08 -4.17
C ALA A 26 -21.46 19.35 -4.99
N GLY A 27 -22.39 20.13 -4.42
CA GLY A 27 -23.27 21.01 -5.20
C GLY A 27 -24.59 20.44 -5.70
N ARG A 28 -25.69 20.94 -5.12
CA ARG A 28 -26.99 21.10 -5.78
C ARG A 28 -26.82 21.68 -7.19
N GLY A 29 -27.44 21.09 -8.19
CA GLY A 29 -27.58 21.72 -9.51
C GLY A 29 -27.84 20.72 -10.62
N ASP A 30 -29.12 20.59 -10.96
CA ASP A 30 -29.69 20.14 -12.23
C ASP A 30 -28.83 20.55 -13.44
N ASP A 31 -28.20 19.61 -14.17
CA ASP A 31 -28.04 19.65 -15.63
C ASP A 31 -27.43 18.35 -16.19
N ASP A 32 -27.99 17.93 -17.32
CA ASP A 32 -27.85 16.68 -18.03
C ASP A 32 -26.76 16.84 -19.11
N SER A 33 -25.48 16.57 -18.81
CA SER A 33 -24.48 16.31 -19.86
C SER A 33 -23.21 15.61 -19.39
N LYS A 34 -22.96 14.44 -20.00
CA LYS A 34 -21.64 13.85 -20.33
C LYS A 34 -20.44 14.36 -19.51
N ARG A 35 -20.17 13.71 -18.37
CA ARG A 35 -18.79 13.52 -17.90
C ARG A 35 -18.52 12.03 -17.77
N SER A 36 -17.62 11.57 -18.64
CA SER A 36 -17.07 10.23 -18.70
C SER A 36 -16.51 9.84 -17.33
N THR A 37 -17.07 8.83 -16.70
CA THR A 37 -16.59 8.23 -15.44
C THR A 37 -15.37 7.34 -15.71
N THR A 38 -14.32 7.92 -16.30
CA THR A 38 -13.11 7.21 -16.74
C THR A 38 -11.87 7.79 -16.06
N ASP A 39 -11.75 7.81 -14.73
CA ASP A 39 -10.56 8.49 -14.14
C ASP A 39 -10.09 8.10 -12.74
N LEU A 40 -10.46 6.95 -12.17
CA LEU A 40 -9.99 6.62 -10.82
C LEU A 40 -9.48 5.17 -10.70
N ALA A 41 -8.15 5.09 -10.82
CA ALA A 41 -7.20 4.03 -10.49
C ALA A 41 -7.59 2.57 -10.79
N ASP A 42 -6.77 1.91 -11.61
CA ASP A 42 -6.77 0.45 -11.64
C ASP A 42 -6.19 -0.02 -10.29
N THR A 43 -7.04 -0.65 -9.47
CA THR A 43 -6.65 -1.27 -8.20
C THR A 43 -6.43 -2.76 -8.44
N ILE A 44 -5.28 -3.28 -8.03
CA ILE A 44 -5.00 -4.72 -8.00
C ILE A 44 -4.83 -5.16 -6.55
N GLU A 45 -5.58 -6.20 -6.19
CA GLU A 45 -5.54 -6.85 -4.90
C GLU A 45 -4.49 -7.97 -4.93
N LEU A 46 -3.70 -8.06 -3.86
CA LEU A 46 -2.82 -9.21 -3.61
C LEU A 46 -3.67 -10.37 -3.08
N ALA A 47 -3.50 -11.56 -3.64
CA ALA A 47 -4.25 -12.74 -3.22
C ALA A 47 -3.47 -13.51 -2.16
N ASN A 48 -4.08 -13.75 -1.00
CA ASN A 48 -3.52 -14.60 0.04
C ASN A 48 -3.41 -16.07 -0.43
N GLY A 49 -2.21 -16.50 -0.84
CA GLY A 49 -1.71 -17.87 -0.72
C GLY A 49 -2.06 -18.88 -1.84
N CYS A 50 -1.05 -19.26 -2.62
CA CYS A 50 -0.94 -20.63 -3.16
C CYS A 50 0.54 -21.08 -3.29
N ALA A 51 0.77 -22.37 -3.04
CA ALA A 51 2.01 -22.98 -2.56
C ALA A 51 3.22 -23.07 -3.54
N CYS A 52 3.47 -22.08 -4.40
CA CYS A 52 4.58 -22.13 -5.35
C CYS A 52 5.31 -20.80 -5.62
N CYS A 53 4.90 -19.70 -4.97
CA CYS A 53 5.49 -18.38 -5.19
C CYS A 53 5.95 -17.82 -3.84
N SER A 54 7.16 -17.26 -3.80
CA SER A 54 7.61 -16.50 -2.64
C SER A 54 6.75 -15.23 -2.51
N ILE A 55 6.61 -14.67 -1.31
CA ILE A 55 5.91 -13.38 -1.09
C ILE A 55 6.49 -12.28 -2.02
N ALA A 56 7.78 -12.39 -2.36
CA ALA A 56 8.44 -11.52 -3.32
C ALA A 56 7.88 -11.68 -4.75
N ASP A 57 7.57 -12.91 -5.18
CA ASP A 57 6.97 -13.18 -6.49
C ASP A 57 5.53 -12.64 -6.58
N GLU A 58 4.77 -12.68 -5.49
CA GLU A 58 3.39 -12.14 -5.44
C GLU A 58 3.38 -10.60 -5.54
N LEU A 59 4.31 -9.93 -4.84
CA LEU A 59 4.45 -8.48 -4.91
C LEU A 59 4.84 -8.03 -6.33
N LEU A 60 5.91 -8.58 -6.88
CA LEU A 60 6.39 -8.22 -8.22
C LEU A 60 5.36 -8.57 -9.30
N GLY A 61 4.68 -9.72 -9.18
CA GLY A 61 3.60 -10.11 -10.09
C GLY A 61 2.42 -9.14 -10.11
N SER A 62 2.12 -8.49 -8.98
CA SER A 62 1.07 -7.46 -8.91
C SER A 62 1.44 -6.20 -9.69
N PHE A 63 2.73 -5.79 -9.65
CA PHE A 63 3.22 -4.72 -10.50
C PHE A 63 3.17 -5.09 -11.98
N GLU A 64 3.59 -6.30 -12.36
CA GLU A 64 3.51 -6.77 -13.76
C GLU A 64 2.08 -6.72 -14.28
N LYS A 65 1.12 -7.19 -13.49
CA LYS A 65 -0.30 -7.13 -13.84
C LYS A 65 -0.77 -5.69 -14.00
N LEU A 66 -0.39 -4.78 -13.10
CA LEU A 66 -0.77 -3.35 -13.19
C LEU A 66 -0.22 -2.70 -14.46
N LEU A 67 1.04 -2.99 -14.79
CA LEU A 67 1.69 -2.49 -15.98
C LEU A 67 1.08 -3.06 -17.26
N SER A 68 0.62 -4.32 -17.25
CA SER A 68 -0.10 -4.91 -18.40
C SER A 68 -1.42 -4.18 -18.71
N LEU A 69 -2.11 -3.67 -17.70
CA LEU A 69 -3.32 -2.85 -17.87
C LEU A 69 -2.99 -1.48 -18.49
N ALA A 70 -1.89 -0.86 -18.07
CA ALA A 70 -1.38 0.35 -18.69
C ALA A 70 -1.00 0.13 -20.17
N ASP A 71 -0.35 -1.00 -20.48
CA ASP A 71 0.04 -1.36 -21.84
C ASP A 71 -1.19 -1.58 -22.74
N ALA A 72 -2.20 -2.30 -22.25
CA ALA A 72 -3.44 -2.54 -22.97
C ALA A 72 -4.22 -1.24 -23.27
N ARG A 73 -4.11 -0.24 -22.38
CA ARG A 73 -4.70 1.09 -22.55
C ARG A 73 -3.84 2.01 -23.43
N GLY A 74 -2.57 1.70 -23.63
CA GLY A 74 -1.60 2.58 -24.28
C GLY A 74 -1.24 3.83 -23.46
N GLU A 75 -1.41 3.77 -22.13
CA GLU A 75 -1.19 4.91 -21.24
C GLU A 75 -0.54 4.46 -19.91
N ALA A 76 0.70 4.89 -19.72
CA ALA A 76 1.52 4.57 -18.55
C ALA A 76 1.06 5.28 -17.26
N TYR A 77 1.44 4.72 -16.11
CA TYR A 77 1.31 5.37 -14.81
C TYR A 77 2.49 6.30 -14.55
N ASP A 78 2.22 7.48 -13.97
CA ASP A 78 3.26 8.40 -13.50
C ASP A 78 3.81 7.96 -12.14
N ARG A 79 2.96 7.35 -11.31
CA ARG A 79 3.27 6.82 -9.99
C ARG A 79 2.43 5.59 -9.69
N ILE A 80 2.98 4.69 -8.90
CA ILE A 80 2.26 3.53 -8.35
C ILE A 80 2.35 3.64 -6.83
N ILE A 81 1.21 3.57 -6.16
CA ILE A 81 1.13 3.54 -4.70
C ILE A 81 0.93 2.09 -4.28
N LEU A 82 1.81 1.60 -3.42
CA LEU A 82 1.66 0.32 -2.74
C LEU A 82 1.21 0.59 -1.31
N GLU A 83 0.00 0.18 -0.98
CA GLU A 83 -0.50 0.13 0.40
C GLU A 83 -0.21 -1.26 0.98
N ASN A 84 0.59 -1.28 2.03
CA ASN A 84 0.93 -2.50 2.74
C ASN A 84 0.02 -2.72 3.94
N SER A 85 -0.07 -3.97 4.41
CA SER A 85 -0.74 -4.26 5.68
C SER A 85 -0.04 -3.55 6.85
N GLY A 86 -0.78 -3.31 7.94
CA GLY A 86 -0.24 -2.67 9.14
C GLY A 86 0.87 -3.48 9.82
N VAL A 87 0.98 -4.78 9.52
CA VAL A 87 2.04 -5.68 9.99
C VAL A 87 3.21 -5.85 9.01
N ALA A 88 3.19 -5.15 7.87
CA ALA A 88 4.25 -5.27 6.88
C ALA A 88 5.58 -4.66 7.34
N GLU A 89 6.67 -5.27 6.88
CA GLU A 89 8.05 -4.91 7.19
C GLU A 89 8.65 -4.12 6.01
N PRO A 90 8.85 -2.79 6.11
CA PRO A 90 9.30 -1.98 5.00
C PRO A 90 10.71 -2.32 4.52
N GLN A 91 11.58 -2.84 5.40
CA GLN A 91 12.91 -3.30 5.00
C GLN A 91 12.84 -4.42 3.98
N ASN A 92 11.98 -5.41 4.21
CA ASN A 92 11.79 -6.54 3.32
C ASN A 92 11.36 -6.08 1.91
N ILE A 93 10.48 -5.08 1.81
CA ILE A 93 10.06 -4.51 0.52
C ILE A 93 11.25 -3.84 -0.19
N ARG A 94 12.03 -3.04 0.55
CA ARG A 94 13.22 -2.38 0.00
C ARG A 94 14.24 -3.41 -0.51
N ASP A 95 14.46 -4.48 0.25
CA ASP A 95 15.39 -5.55 -0.09
C ASP A 95 14.92 -6.33 -1.32
N GLN A 96 13.63 -6.64 -1.44
CA GLN A 96 13.06 -7.29 -2.62
C GLN A 96 13.28 -6.45 -3.89
N PHE A 97 13.08 -5.13 -3.83
CA PHE A 97 13.36 -4.25 -4.97
C PHE A 97 14.86 -4.19 -5.28
N ALA A 98 15.72 -4.15 -4.26
CA ALA A 98 17.16 -4.15 -4.44
C ALA A 98 17.67 -5.47 -5.07
N GLU A 99 17.15 -6.61 -4.61
CA GLU A 99 17.47 -7.93 -5.13
C GLU A 99 16.95 -8.10 -6.56
N ALA A 100 15.69 -7.74 -6.84
CA ALA A 100 15.11 -7.75 -8.19
C ALA A 100 15.96 -6.94 -9.17
N ARG A 101 16.47 -5.78 -8.73
CA ARG A 101 17.36 -4.93 -9.53
C ARG A 101 18.73 -5.57 -9.72
N ALA A 102 19.32 -6.15 -8.68
CA ALA A 102 20.61 -6.83 -8.76
C ALA A 102 20.56 -8.06 -9.69
N MET A 103 19.42 -8.75 -9.73
CA MET A 103 19.15 -9.86 -10.64
C MET A 103 18.85 -9.42 -12.08
N GLY A 104 18.64 -8.12 -12.33
CA GLY A 104 18.30 -7.60 -13.65
C GLY A 104 16.93 -8.03 -14.14
N LEU A 105 15.94 -8.15 -13.26
CA LEU A 105 14.58 -8.50 -13.67
C LEU A 105 14.01 -7.43 -14.62
N PRO A 106 13.39 -7.79 -15.75
CA PRO A 106 12.87 -6.83 -16.74
C PRO A 106 11.89 -5.81 -16.16
N LEU A 107 11.15 -6.18 -15.12
CA LEU A 107 10.25 -5.28 -14.39
C LEU A 107 10.97 -4.03 -13.87
N MET A 108 12.24 -4.16 -13.44
CA MET A 108 13.04 -3.07 -12.88
C MET A 108 13.47 -2.03 -13.93
N GLU A 109 13.31 -2.32 -15.22
CA GLU A 109 13.48 -1.32 -16.29
C GLU A 109 12.28 -0.36 -16.38
N ARG A 110 11.13 -0.76 -15.80
CA ARG A 110 9.86 -0.03 -15.89
C ARG A 110 9.46 0.66 -14.60
N ILE A 111 9.88 0.13 -13.45
CA ILE A 111 9.56 0.66 -12.12
C ILE A 111 10.80 0.73 -11.24
N HIS A 112 10.78 1.64 -10.27
CA HIS A 112 11.73 1.69 -9.19
C HIS A 112 11.01 2.11 -7.90
N LEU A 113 11.53 1.65 -6.76
CA LEU A 113 11.08 2.13 -5.47
C LEU A 113 11.62 3.56 -5.24
N ASP A 114 10.73 4.53 -5.17
CA ASP A 114 11.07 5.96 -5.06
C ASP A 114 11.02 6.47 -3.62
N THR A 115 9.98 6.10 -2.86
CA THR A 115 9.74 6.66 -1.52
C THR A 115 8.98 5.66 -0.65
N LEU A 116 9.42 5.51 0.60
CA LEU A 116 8.68 4.87 1.67
C LEU A 116 8.05 5.93 2.59
N ILE A 117 6.75 5.84 2.80
CA ILE A 117 5.99 6.75 3.65
C ILE A 117 5.36 5.95 4.78
N THR A 118 5.58 6.40 6.01
CA THR A 118 4.95 5.82 7.21
C THR A 118 3.94 6.81 7.78
N VAL A 119 2.68 6.38 7.90
CA VAL A 119 1.61 7.17 8.53
C VAL A 119 1.47 6.74 9.98
N VAL A 120 1.67 7.68 10.90
CA VAL A 120 1.62 7.44 12.35
C VAL A 120 0.36 8.04 12.93
N ASP A 121 -0.42 7.24 13.66
CA ASP A 121 -1.54 7.73 14.46
C ASP A 121 -1.02 8.38 15.74
N GLY A 122 -1.02 9.71 15.79
CA GLY A 122 -0.55 10.49 16.93
C GLY A 122 -1.37 10.28 18.20
N SER A 123 -2.64 9.86 18.09
CA SER A 123 -3.53 9.66 19.23
C SER A 123 -3.19 8.41 20.04
N THR A 124 -2.60 7.39 19.41
CA THR A 124 -2.25 6.12 20.07
C THR A 124 -0.74 5.86 20.14
N PHE A 125 0.08 6.59 19.36
CA PHE A 125 1.51 6.29 19.21
C PHE A 125 2.27 6.15 20.54
N VAL A 126 2.11 7.09 21.47
CA VAL A 126 2.84 7.06 22.76
C VAL A 126 2.47 5.83 23.59
N GLN A 127 1.19 5.44 23.57
CA GLN A 127 0.70 4.26 24.26
C GLN A 127 1.27 2.98 23.63
N ASP A 128 1.21 2.87 22.31
CA ASP A 128 1.72 1.70 21.58
C ASP A 128 3.25 1.59 21.66
N TYR A 129 3.96 2.71 21.62
CA TYR A 129 5.41 2.78 21.79
C TYR A 129 5.86 2.38 23.20
N SER A 130 5.07 2.74 24.22
CA SER A 130 5.35 2.36 25.62
C SER A 130 4.91 0.94 25.95
N SER A 131 4.16 0.30 25.04
CA SER A 131 3.63 -1.04 25.19
C SER A 131 4.66 -2.10 24.78
N ARG A 132 4.52 -3.30 25.35
CA ARG A 132 5.19 -4.52 24.89
C ARG A 132 4.19 -5.58 24.41
N ALA A 133 2.98 -5.13 24.06
CA ALA A 133 1.97 -6.01 23.51
C ALA A 133 2.48 -6.65 22.22
N PRO A 134 2.28 -7.96 22.01
CA PRO A 134 2.63 -8.61 20.75
C PRO A 134 1.67 -8.18 19.64
N LEU A 135 2.11 -8.25 18.39
CA LEU A 135 1.27 -7.99 17.21
C LEU A 135 0.04 -8.91 17.17
N ALA A 136 0.14 -10.15 17.67
CA ALA A 136 -1.01 -11.05 17.82
C ALA A 136 -2.14 -10.50 18.73
N ALA A 137 -1.87 -9.50 19.57
CA ALA A 137 -2.88 -8.81 20.39
C ALA A 137 -3.51 -7.59 19.68
N ARG A 138 -3.08 -7.30 18.44
CA ARG A 138 -3.52 -6.16 17.61
C ARG A 138 -4.00 -6.63 16.23
N PRO A 139 -5.09 -7.41 16.16
CA PRO A 139 -5.62 -7.91 14.89
C PRO A 139 -6.08 -6.77 13.95
N ASP A 140 -6.31 -5.57 14.48
CA ASP A 140 -6.61 -4.36 13.72
C ASP A 140 -5.45 -3.89 12.82
N LEU A 141 -4.21 -4.32 13.09
CA LEU A 141 -3.04 -4.03 12.24
C LEU A 141 -2.87 -5.03 11.09
N GLY A 142 -3.71 -6.07 11.02
CA GLY A 142 -3.63 -7.15 10.04
C GLY A 142 -3.12 -8.47 10.62
N GLU A 143 -3.14 -9.51 9.79
CA GLU A 143 -2.68 -10.85 10.18
C GLU A 143 -1.17 -11.01 9.93
N GLY A 144 -0.42 -11.37 10.97
CA GLY A 144 1.02 -11.60 10.87
C GLY A 144 1.79 -11.20 12.12
N GLY A 145 3.12 -11.28 12.07
CA GLY A 145 4.02 -10.75 13.11
C GLY A 145 4.09 -11.54 14.44
N GLY A 146 3.09 -12.36 14.76
CA GLY A 146 3.12 -13.30 15.88
C GLY A 146 3.42 -12.63 17.23
N TYR A 147 4.47 -13.08 17.91
CA TYR A 147 4.88 -12.56 19.23
C TYR A 147 5.79 -11.34 19.17
N ARG A 148 6.10 -10.82 17.98
CA ARG A 148 6.88 -9.59 17.82
C ARG A 148 6.15 -8.45 18.53
N PRO A 149 6.82 -7.67 19.40
CA PRO A 149 6.23 -6.49 20.02
C PRO A 149 5.79 -5.46 18.97
N VAL A 150 4.62 -4.85 19.19
CA VAL A 150 4.09 -3.77 18.32
C VAL A 150 5.11 -2.63 18.19
N VAL A 151 5.77 -2.25 19.30
CA VAL A 151 6.78 -1.19 19.32
C VAL A 151 7.95 -1.48 18.37
N ASP A 152 8.38 -2.73 18.25
CA ASP A 152 9.51 -3.08 17.37
C ASP A 152 9.13 -2.88 15.90
N LEU A 153 7.87 -3.13 15.53
CA LEU A 153 7.37 -2.85 14.19
C LEU A 153 7.23 -1.35 13.94
N LEU A 154 6.66 -0.61 14.90
CA LEU A 154 6.50 0.85 14.79
C LEU A 154 7.85 1.56 14.61
N VAL A 155 8.86 1.15 15.38
CA VAL A 155 10.23 1.68 15.27
C VAL A 155 10.79 1.38 13.88
N GLU A 156 10.72 0.13 13.42
CA GLU A 156 11.22 -0.24 12.10
C GLU A 156 10.54 0.56 10.98
N GLN A 157 9.21 0.70 11.03
CA GLN A 157 8.44 1.45 10.04
C GLN A 157 8.82 2.93 10.01
N ILE A 158 9.08 3.54 11.17
CA ILE A 158 9.54 4.94 11.25
C ILE A 158 10.98 5.09 10.75
N GLU A 159 11.88 4.19 11.16
CA GLU A 159 13.30 4.26 10.78
C GLU A 159 13.53 4.01 9.29
N CYS A 160 12.67 3.23 8.64
CA CYS A 160 12.79 2.91 7.22
C CYS A 160 12.13 3.92 6.29
N ALA A 161 11.29 4.81 6.83
CA ALA A 161 10.55 5.79 6.06
C ALA A 161 11.45 6.93 5.59
N ASP A 162 11.24 7.35 4.35
CA ASP A 162 11.78 8.61 3.83
C ASP A 162 10.96 9.81 4.35
N TYR A 163 9.65 9.59 4.55
CA TYR A 163 8.75 10.56 5.17
C TYR A 163 7.85 9.91 6.22
N VAL A 164 7.64 10.63 7.32
CA VAL A 164 6.69 10.26 8.37
C VAL A 164 5.55 11.28 8.38
N VAL A 165 4.32 10.80 8.26
CA VAL A 165 3.11 11.62 8.33
C VAL A 165 2.45 11.38 9.68
N LEU A 166 2.48 12.39 10.56
CA LEU A 166 1.76 12.34 11.84
C LEU A 166 0.30 12.73 11.62
N ASN A 167 -0.60 11.76 11.73
CA ASN A 167 -2.04 11.93 11.65
C ASN A 167 -2.66 12.10 13.04
N LYS A 168 -3.88 12.66 13.13
CA LYS A 168 -4.64 12.86 14.38
C LYS A 168 -3.82 13.58 15.46
N SER A 169 -3.27 14.73 15.09
CA SER A 169 -2.43 15.57 15.97
C SER A 169 -3.21 16.72 16.63
N ASP A 170 -4.52 16.78 16.39
CA ASP A 170 -5.45 17.77 16.95
C ASP A 170 -5.81 17.53 18.43
#